data_AF-A0A6G7LQE6-F1
#
_entry.id   AF-A0A6G7LQE6-F1
#
_cell.length_a   1.000
_cell.length_b   1.000
_cell.length_c   1.000
_cell.angle_alpha   90.00
_cell.angle_beta   90.00
_cell.angle_gamma   90.00
#
_symmetry.space_group_name_H-M   'P 1'
#
loop_
_entity.id
_entity.type
_entity.pdbx_description
1 polymer ?
#
loop_
_entity_poly.entity_id
_entity_poly.type
_entity_poly.pdbx_seq_one_letter_code
_entity_poly.pdbx_strand_id
1 'polypeptide(L)'
;MAKIDPNEPCPCESGLLFKECHGPKVKQPKVPEITQTSILTVIPEPDPDTRSVFIYNGEGTVVFTGYQVGLALVCGSCQSHLVVGIPRENIQNIVIRCKNCGSYNEV
;
A
#
# COMPACT_ATOMS: atom_id res chain seq x y z
N MET A 1 -10.63 5.10 -15.18
CA MET A 1 -10.28 6.40 -15.77
C MET A 1 -9.19 6.21 -16.81
N ALA A 2 -9.37 6.73 -18.03
CA ALA A 2 -8.28 6.83 -18.99
C ALA A 2 -7.19 7.75 -18.39
N LYS A 3 -5.92 7.33 -18.48
CA LYS A 3 -4.79 8.18 -18.10
C LYS A 3 -4.52 9.14 -19.26
N ILE A 4 -4.57 10.44 -18.98
CA ILE A 4 -4.21 11.52 -19.89
C ILE A 4 -2.70 11.50 -20.08
N ASP A 5 -2.21 11.45 -21.32
CA ASP A 5 -0.77 11.53 -21.61
C ASP A 5 -0.25 12.94 -21.26
N PRO A 6 0.90 13.08 -20.57
CA PRO A 6 1.46 14.39 -20.25
C PRO A 6 1.69 15.30 -21.48
N ASN A 7 1.90 14.72 -22.66
CA ASN A 7 2.15 15.42 -23.92
C ASN A 7 0.89 15.57 -24.80
N GLU A 8 -0.29 15.19 -24.32
CA GLU A 8 -1.54 15.46 -25.04
C GLU A 8 -2.07 16.88 -24.77
N PRO A 9 -2.86 17.46 -25.68
CA PRO A 9 -3.52 18.75 -25.45
C PRO A 9 -4.39 18.70 -24.20
N CYS A 10 -4.30 19.73 -23.35
CA CYS A 10 -5.02 19.76 -22.10
C CYS A 10 -6.55 19.81 -22.33
N PRO A 11 -7.36 18.93 -21.68
CA PRO A 11 -8.82 18.88 -21.89
C PRO A 11 -9.60 20.13 -21.46
N CYS A 12 -8.96 21.09 -20.80
CA CYS A 12 -9.57 22.35 -20.39
C CYS A 12 -9.52 23.43 -21.49
N GLU A 13 -9.15 23.05 -22.72
CA GLU A 13 -9.10 23.92 -23.91
C GLU A 13 -8.17 25.14 -23.75
N SER A 14 -7.17 25.07 -22.87
CA SER A 14 -6.20 26.15 -22.67
C SER A 14 -5.20 26.31 -23.83
N GLY A 15 -5.18 25.37 -24.78
CA GLY A 15 -4.19 25.32 -25.87
C GLY A 15 -2.80 24.84 -25.44
N LEU A 16 -2.59 24.56 -24.15
CA LEU A 16 -1.34 24.04 -23.58
C LEU A 16 -1.34 22.51 -23.51
N LEU A 17 -0.16 21.90 -23.40
CA LEU A 17 -0.03 20.47 -23.09
C LEU A 17 -0.52 20.19 -21.67
N PHE A 18 -1.02 18.98 -21.42
CA PHE A 18 -1.50 18.60 -20.09
C PHE A 18 -0.43 18.82 -19.02
N LYS A 19 0.82 18.40 -19.26
CA LYS A 19 1.96 18.58 -18.34
C LYS A 19 2.26 20.04 -17.98
N GLU A 20 1.88 20.99 -18.82
CA GLU A 20 2.14 22.42 -18.66
C GLU A 20 0.95 23.15 -18.02
N CYS A 21 -0.24 22.54 -18.05
CA CYS A 21 -1.47 23.15 -17.56
C CYS A 21 -1.95 22.51 -16.24
N HIS A 22 -2.40 21.25 -16.27
CA HIS A 22 -3.00 20.56 -15.12
C HIS A 22 -2.12 19.43 -14.56
N GLY A 23 -1.16 18.94 -15.33
CA GLY A 23 -0.17 17.96 -14.89
C GLY A 23 0.55 18.34 -13.59
N PRO A 24 0.96 19.60 -13.35
CA PRO A 24 1.58 20.00 -12.09
C PRO A 24 0.63 19.93 -10.90
N LYS A 25 -0.69 20.00 -11.13
CA LYS A 25 -1.72 19.85 -10.09
C LYS A 25 -2.04 18.38 -9.79
N VAL A 26 -1.66 17.46 -10.67
CA VAL A 26 -1.71 16.01 -10.40
C VAL A 26 -0.55 15.68 -9.45
N LYS A 27 -0.74 15.94 -8.15
CA LYS A 27 0.21 15.51 -7.13
C LYS A 27 0.25 13.99 -7.14
N GLN A 28 1.39 13.41 -7.52
CA GLN A 28 1.64 12.01 -7.19
C GLN A 28 1.70 11.92 -5.67
N PRO A 29 0.85 11.11 -5.03
CA PRO A 29 0.90 10.98 -3.59
C PRO A 29 2.25 10.34 -3.22
N LYS A 30 3.03 11.03 -2.38
CA LYS A 30 4.32 10.55 -1.88
C LYS A 30 4.05 9.68 -0.66
N VAL A 31 4.67 8.50 -0.58
CA VAL A 31 4.60 7.67 0.63
C VAL A 31 5.18 8.48 1.80
N PRO A 32 4.44 8.65 2.91
CA PRO A 32 4.93 9.35 4.09
C PRO A 32 6.21 8.71 4.62
N GLU A 33 7.06 9.52 5.26
CA GLU A 33 8.18 8.98 6.01
C GLU A 33 7.64 8.16 7.18
N ILE A 34 8.17 6.94 7.35
CA ILE A 34 7.74 6.03 8.41
C ILE A 34 8.34 6.53 9.73
N THR A 35 7.47 7.01 10.61
CA THR A 35 7.83 7.51 11.96
C THR A 35 7.42 6.54 13.05
N GLN A 36 6.49 5.62 12.76
CA GLN A 36 5.97 4.64 13.70
C GLN A 36 5.92 3.26 13.07
N THR A 37 6.26 2.25 13.88
CA THR A 37 6.22 0.84 13.49
C THR A 37 5.37 0.06 14.50
N SER A 38 4.47 -0.79 14.01
CA SER A 38 3.73 -1.74 14.83
C SER A 38 4.01 -3.17 14.38
N ILE A 39 4.40 -4.00 15.35
CA ILE A 39 4.63 -5.42 15.12
C ILE A 39 3.27 -6.13 15.10
N LEU A 40 3.06 -6.99 14.11
CA LEU A 40 1.84 -7.77 13.97
C LEU A 40 1.92 -9.09 14.74
N THR A 41 0.76 -9.59 15.17
CA THR A 41 0.66 -10.90 15.82
C THR A 41 0.80 -12.00 14.79
N VAL A 42 1.73 -12.93 15.00
CA VAL A 42 1.86 -14.13 14.16
C VAL A 42 0.88 -15.17 14.65
N ILE A 43 0.11 -15.73 13.71
CA ILE A 43 -0.82 -16.82 13.93
C ILE A 43 -0.38 -18.07 13.15
N PRO A 44 -0.83 -19.27 13.53
CA PRO A 44 -0.77 -20.45 12.67
C PRO A 44 -1.48 -20.21 11.34
N GLU A 45 -1.21 -21.07 10.35
CA GLU A 45 -1.99 -21.08 9.12
C GLU A 45 -3.48 -21.27 9.44
N PRO A 46 -4.36 -20.36 9.01
CA PRO A 46 -5.78 -20.47 9.31
C PRO A 46 -6.39 -21.65 8.55
N ASP A 47 -7.39 -22.30 9.15
CA ASP A 47 -8.14 -23.37 8.50
C ASP A 47 -8.80 -22.86 7.21
N PRO A 48 -8.93 -23.72 6.19
CA PRO A 48 -9.61 -23.37 4.94
C PRO A 48 -10.98 -22.74 5.19
N ASP A 49 -11.30 -21.69 4.44
CA ASP A 49 -12.59 -20.98 4.49
C ASP A 49 -12.94 -20.29 5.83
N THR A 50 -11.97 -20.11 6.74
CA THR A 50 -12.21 -19.44 8.04
C THR A 50 -11.76 -17.98 8.11
N ARG A 51 -10.79 -17.58 7.29
CA ARG A 51 -10.19 -16.23 7.31
C ARG A 51 -9.86 -15.76 5.89
N SER A 52 -9.92 -14.44 5.69
CA SER A 52 -9.42 -13.81 4.47
C SER A 52 -7.91 -13.65 4.52
N VAL A 53 -7.20 -14.47 3.74
CA VAL A 53 -5.73 -14.44 3.65
C VAL A 53 -5.28 -13.71 2.38
N PHE A 54 -4.47 -12.68 2.54
CA PHE A 54 -3.80 -11.98 1.45
C PHE A 54 -2.43 -12.59 1.20
N ILE A 55 -2.22 -13.06 -0.04
CA ILE A 55 -0.95 -13.59 -0.53
C ILE A 55 -0.44 -12.67 -1.63
N TYR A 56 0.66 -11.98 -1.36
CA TYR A 56 1.25 -11.02 -2.30
C TYR A 56 2.36 -11.67 -3.14
N ASN A 57 2.21 -11.60 -4.47
CA ASN A 57 3.12 -12.22 -5.43
C ASN A 57 4.04 -11.21 -6.15
N GLY A 58 3.93 -9.90 -5.87
CA GLY A 58 4.77 -8.86 -6.47
C GLY A 58 6.16 -8.73 -5.83
N GLU A 59 6.93 -7.73 -6.22
CA GLU A 59 8.28 -7.48 -5.67
C GLU A 59 8.24 -6.93 -4.24
N GLY A 60 9.24 -7.30 -3.42
CA GLY A 60 9.30 -6.89 -2.02
C GLY A 60 8.29 -7.62 -1.13
N THR A 61 7.98 -7.02 0.03
CA THR A 61 7.15 -7.62 1.10
C THR A 61 5.90 -6.82 1.44
N VAL A 62 5.81 -5.58 0.96
CA VAL A 62 4.70 -4.67 1.22
C VAL A 62 3.50 -5.04 0.36
N VAL A 63 2.42 -5.46 1.00
CA VAL A 63 1.17 -5.86 0.36
C VAL A 63 0.28 -4.65 0.10
N PHE A 64 0.27 -3.69 1.03
CA PHE A 64 -0.56 -2.49 0.95
C PHE A 64 0.25 -1.23 1.21
N THR A 65 0.02 -0.23 0.35
CA THR A 65 0.66 1.08 0.44
C THR A 65 -0.41 2.16 0.45
N GLY A 66 -0.42 2.95 1.51
CA GLY A 66 -1.20 4.18 1.64
C GLY A 66 -0.31 5.41 1.63
N TYR A 67 -0.96 6.57 1.73
CA TYR A 67 -0.29 7.87 1.68
C TYR A 67 -0.72 8.81 2.82
N GLN A 68 -1.38 8.27 3.84
CA GLN A 68 -2.09 9.06 4.85
C GLN A 68 -1.27 9.28 6.11
N VAL A 69 -0.49 8.28 6.55
CA VAL A 69 0.23 8.30 7.84
C VAL A 69 1.63 7.69 7.73
N GLY A 70 2.54 8.08 8.61
CA GLY A 70 3.89 7.50 8.72
C GLY A 70 3.94 6.16 9.47
N LEU A 71 2.96 5.28 9.30
CA LEU A 71 2.86 4.01 10.02
C LEU A 71 3.30 2.84 9.11
N ALA A 72 4.12 1.95 9.65
CA ALA A 72 4.41 0.64 9.07
C ALA A 72 3.90 -0.49 9.98
N LEU A 73 3.18 -1.44 9.40
CA LEU A 73 2.85 -2.72 10.05
C LEU A 73 3.83 -3.77 9.57
N VAL A 74 4.52 -4.40 10.52
CA VAL A 74 5.64 -5.29 10.23
C VAL A 74 5.35 -6.70 10.69
N CYS A 75 5.93 -7.66 9.97
CA CYS A 75 5.80 -9.07 10.30
C CYS A 75 6.31 -9.34 11.73
N GLY A 76 5.51 -10.06 12.53
CA GLY A 76 5.90 -10.42 13.90
C GLY A 76 7.05 -11.42 14.00
N SER A 77 7.37 -12.13 12.90
CA SER A 77 8.47 -13.11 12.87
C SER A 77 9.78 -12.51 12.37
N CYS A 78 9.78 -11.84 11.22
CA CYS A 78 11.00 -11.36 10.56
C CYS A 78 11.09 -9.82 10.40
N GLN A 79 10.14 -9.08 10.96
CA GLN A 79 10.09 -7.61 10.96
C GLN A 79 10.06 -6.94 9.57
N SER A 80 9.80 -7.71 8.50
CA SER A 80 9.62 -7.15 7.16
C SER A 80 8.35 -6.29 7.09
N HIS A 81 8.39 -5.18 6.37
CA HIS A 81 7.24 -4.31 6.15
C HIS A 81 6.16 -5.03 5.33
N LEU A 82 4.96 -5.14 5.88
CA LEU A 82 3.80 -5.74 5.19
C LEU A 82 2.79 -4.69 4.75
N VAL A 83 2.67 -3.61 5.51
CA VAL A 83 1.77 -2.49 5.23
C VAL A 83 2.51 -1.20 5.55
N VAL A 84 2.41 -0.20 4.67
CA VAL A 84 3.00 1.12 4.89
C VAL A 84 1.99 2.20 4.54
N GLY A 85 1.96 3.31 5.28
CA GLY A 85 1.20 4.48 4.84
C GLY A 85 -0.31 4.46 5.11
N ILE A 86 -0.81 3.40 5.75
CA ILE A 86 -2.24 3.17 6.01
C ILE A 86 -2.52 3.31 7.51
N PRO A 87 -3.53 4.10 7.92
CA PRO A 87 -3.98 4.15 9.32
C PRO A 87 -4.44 2.79 9.79
N ARG A 88 -4.13 2.41 11.03
CA ARG A 88 -4.42 1.06 11.54
C ARG A 88 -5.91 0.74 11.51
N GLU A 89 -6.75 1.74 11.74
CA GLU A 89 -8.20 1.64 11.68
C GLU A 89 -8.73 1.25 10.29
N ASN A 90 -7.99 1.52 9.22
CA ASN A 90 -8.41 1.24 7.84
C ASN A 90 -8.05 -0.17 7.37
N ILE A 91 -7.29 -0.93 8.16
CA ILE A 91 -6.84 -2.27 7.82
C ILE A 91 -6.97 -3.17 9.04
N GLN A 92 -8.02 -3.99 9.07
CA GLN A 92 -8.38 -4.85 10.20
C GLN A 92 -9.04 -6.13 9.70
N ASN A 93 -9.03 -7.18 10.52
CA ASN A 93 -9.73 -8.45 10.29
C ASN A 93 -9.26 -9.21 9.04
N ILE A 94 -7.98 -9.05 8.70
CA ILE A 94 -7.35 -9.77 7.58
C ILE A 94 -6.10 -10.48 8.05
N VAL A 95 -5.69 -11.49 7.30
CA VAL A 95 -4.43 -12.20 7.53
C VAL A 95 -3.51 -11.93 6.36
N ILE A 96 -2.27 -11.52 6.63
CA ILE A 96 -1.25 -11.33 5.60
C ILE A 96 -0.20 -12.43 5.72
N ARG A 97 -0.01 -13.20 4.64
CA ARG A 97 1.11 -14.14 4.55
C ARG A 97 2.38 -13.38 4.18
N CYS A 98 3.35 -13.35 5.09
CA CYS A 98 4.63 -12.69 4.85
C CYS A 98 5.39 -13.39 3.73
N LYS A 99 5.71 -12.68 2.64
CA LYS A 99 6.49 -13.26 1.53
C LYS A 99 7.92 -13.65 1.93
N ASN A 100 8.52 -12.95 2.90
CA ASN A 100 9.91 -13.18 3.29
C ASN A 100 10.09 -14.44 4.14
N CYS A 101 9.26 -14.65 5.17
CA CYS A 101 9.41 -15.79 6.08
C CYS A 101 8.26 -16.81 6.05
N GLY A 102 7.18 -16.54 5.30
CA GLY A 102 6.03 -17.42 5.18
C GLY A 102 5.03 -17.36 6.33
N SER A 103 5.31 -16.62 7.41
CA SER A 103 4.41 -16.52 8.57
C SER A 103 3.08 -15.81 8.24
N TYR A 104 2.01 -16.21 8.92
CA TYR A 104 0.70 -15.58 8.82
C TYR A 104 0.56 -14.52 9.91
N ASN A 105 0.23 -13.28 9.52
CA ASN A 105 0.18 -12.12 10.42
C ASN A 105 -1.24 -11.59 10.48
N GLU A 106 -1.83 -11.53 11.67
CA GLU A 106 -3.15 -10.93 11.90
C GLU A 106 -3.02 -9.41 12.01
N VAL A 107 -3.83 -8.71 11.21
CA VAL A 107 -3.84 -7.25 11.09
C VAL A 107 -5.10 -6.67 11.73
#